data_AF-A0A517RM37-F1
#
_entry.id   AF-A0A517RM37-F1
#
_cell.length_a   1.000
_cell.length_b   1.000
_cell.length_c   1.000
_cell.angle_alpha   90.00
_cell.angle_beta   90.00
_cell.angle_gamma   90.00
#
_symmetry.space_group_name_H-M   'P 1'
#
loop_
_entity.id
_entity.type
_entity.pdbx_description
1 polymer ?
#
loop_
_entity_poly.entity_id
_entity_poly.type
_entity_poly.pdbx_seq_one_letter_code
_entity_poly.pdbx_strand_id
1 'polypeptide(L)'
;MNNTELIHKLFYFALIEMRDEGRIHKNSVVFHLADLFHNVPAKLQSAAKGEISYDEILEDMMDHAKRGGYDSWITNTIAHFEKQEHQK
;
A
#
# COMPACT_ATOMS: atom_id res chain seq x y z
N MET A 1 -4.45 23.47 -2.33
CA MET A 1 -4.05 22.08 -2.63
C MET A 1 -3.20 22.12 -3.88
N ASN A 2 -1.96 21.63 -3.82
CA ASN A 2 -1.11 21.55 -5.01
C ASN A 2 -1.38 20.26 -5.81
N ASN A 3 -0.79 20.13 -7.00
CA ASN A 3 -1.01 18.97 -7.87
C ASN A 3 -0.57 17.65 -7.23
N THR A 4 0.52 17.62 -6.46
CA THR A 4 0.98 16.42 -5.74
C THR A 4 -0.04 15.95 -4.72
N GLU A 5 -0.59 16.88 -3.94
CA GLU A 5 -1.63 16.58 -2.95
C GLU A 5 -2.93 16.07 -3.61
N LEU A 6 -3.30 16.67 -4.75
CA LEU A 6 -4.45 16.20 -5.54
C LEU A 6 -4.23 14.76 -6.03
N ILE A 7 -3.05 14.45 -6.58
CA ILE A 7 -2.71 13.11 -7.06
C ILE A 7 -2.77 12.09 -5.92
N HIS A 8 -2.19 12.38 -4.76
CA HIS A 8 -2.27 11.47 -3.61
C HIS A 8 -3.70 11.20 -3.16
N LYS A 9 -4.56 12.23 -3.16
CA LYS A 9 -5.99 12.06 -2.84
C LYS A 9 -6.72 11.23 -3.91
N LEU A 10 -6.45 11.44 -5.19
CA LEU A 10 -7.04 10.64 -6.27
C LEU A 10 -6.63 9.16 -6.15
N PHE A 11 -5.36 8.88 -5.84
CA PHE A 11 -4.88 7.52 -5.60
C PHE A 11 -5.55 6.89 -4.38
N TYR A 12 -5.66 7.63 -3.28
CA TYR A 12 -6.38 7.21 -2.08
C TYR A 12 -7.83 6.81 -2.41
N PHE A 13 -8.55 7.67 -3.14
CA PHE A 13 -9.93 7.40 -3.55
C PHE A 13 -10.05 6.19 -4.49
N ALA A 14 -9.19 6.10 -5.50
CA ALA A 14 -9.20 4.96 -6.42
C ALA A 14 -8.98 3.62 -5.69
N LEU A 15 -8.07 3.58 -4.70
CA LEU A 15 -7.85 2.39 -3.88
C LEU A 15 -9.05 2.07 -2.99
N ILE A 16 -9.76 3.06 -2.46
CA ILE A 16 -11.02 2.81 -1.74
C ILE A 16 -12.06 2.21 -2.67
N GLU A 17 -12.26 2.77 -3.86
CA GLU A 17 -13.22 2.25 -4.84
C GLU A 17 -12.88 0.81 -5.23
N MET A 18 -11.60 0.52 -5.48
CA MET A 18 -11.14 -0.84 -5.76
C MET A 18 -11.43 -1.80 -4.60
N ARG A 19 -11.24 -1.35 -3.35
CA ARG A 19 -11.54 -2.17 -2.17
C ARG A 19 -13.04 -2.50 -2.12
N ASP A 20 -13.89 -1.51 -2.34
CA ASP A 20 -15.34 -1.68 -2.31
C ASP A 20 -15.81 -2.60 -3.44
N GLU A 21 -15.28 -2.43 -4.66
CA GLU A 21 -15.51 -3.33 -5.80
C GLU A 21 -15.04 -4.76 -5.50
N GLY A 22 -13.85 -4.92 -4.93
CA GLY A 22 -13.32 -6.22 -4.50
C GLY A 22 -14.25 -6.92 -3.50
N ARG A 23 -14.83 -6.17 -2.57
CA ARG A 23 -15.82 -6.69 -1.62
C ARG A 23 -17.13 -7.06 -2.30
N ILE A 24 -17.69 -6.19 -3.15
CA ILE A 24 -18.96 -6.40 -3.87
C ILE A 24 -18.86 -7.65 -4.76
N HIS A 25 -17.76 -7.77 -5.51
CA HIS A 25 -17.54 -8.87 -6.44
C HIS A 25 -16.85 -10.09 -5.83
N LYS A 26 -16.63 -10.11 -4.51
CA LYS A 26 -15.93 -11.19 -3.78
C LYS A 26 -14.54 -11.52 -4.35
N ASN A 27 -13.88 -10.53 -4.94
CA ASN A 27 -12.49 -10.64 -5.37
C ASN A 27 -11.57 -10.30 -4.20
N SER A 28 -11.15 -11.33 -3.46
CA SER A 28 -10.31 -11.19 -2.27
C SER A 28 -8.95 -10.57 -2.56
N VAL A 29 -8.37 -10.83 -3.74
CA VAL A 29 -7.09 -10.25 -4.14
C VAL A 29 -7.22 -8.74 -4.27
N VAL A 30 -8.20 -8.27 -5.05
CA VAL A 30 -8.43 -6.83 -5.24
C VAL A 30 -8.74 -6.17 -3.89
N PHE A 31 -9.63 -6.78 -3.09
CA PHE A 31 -9.97 -6.26 -1.77
C PHE A 31 -8.75 -6.13 -0.86
N HIS A 32 -7.93 -7.18 -0.70
CA HIS A 32 -6.78 -7.16 0.22
C HIS A 32 -5.68 -6.20 -0.24
N LEU A 33 -5.38 -6.15 -1.54
CA LEU A 33 -4.37 -5.22 -2.04
C LEU A 33 -4.83 -3.77 -1.88
N ALA A 34 -6.07 -3.48 -2.26
CA ALA A 34 -6.63 -2.15 -2.08
C ALA A 34 -6.68 -1.75 -0.59
N ASP A 35 -7.04 -2.68 0.30
CA ASP A 35 -7.04 -2.48 1.75
C ASP A 35 -5.62 -2.23 2.31
N LEU A 36 -4.60 -2.93 1.81
CA LEU A 36 -3.21 -2.70 2.21
C LEU A 36 -2.70 -1.32 1.78
N PHE A 37 -3.00 -0.93 0.54
CA PHE A 37 -2.39 0.25 -0.08
C PHE A 37 -3.16 1.55 0.12
N HIS A 38 -4.45 1.53 0.48
CA HIS A 38 -5.28 2.75 0.44
C HIS A 38 -4.70 3.93 1.21
N ASN A 39 -4.06 3.71 2.37
CA ASN A 39 -3.47 4.79 3.17
C ASN A 39 -2.04 5.18 2.76
N VAL A 40 -1.39 4.41 1.89
CA VAL A 40 0.01 4.64 1.50
C VAL A 40 0.22 6.01 0.82
N PRO A 41 -0.66 6.49 -0.10
CA PRO A 41 -0.49 7.82 -0.69
C PRO A 41 -0.44 8.96 0.33
N ALA A 42 -1.27 8.90 1.38
CA ALA A 42 -1.25 9.89 2.45
C ALA A 42 0.05 9.83 3.26
N LYS A 43 0.52 8.62 3.55
CA LYS A 43 1.79 8.40 4.26
C LYS A 43 3.00 8.88 3.46
N LEU A 44 3.03 8.63 2.15
CA LEU A 44 4.06 9.16 1.24
C LEU A 44 4.08 10.68 1.24
N GLN A 45 2.91 11.33 1.34
CA GLN A 45 2.82 12.78 1.50
C GLN A 45 3.48 13.26 2.81
N SER A 46 3.24 12.57 3.93
CA SER A 46 3.87 12.87 5.21
C SER A 46 5.38 12.61 5.18
N ALA A 47 5.84 11.55 4.51
CA ALA A 47 7.27 11.28 4.33
C ALA A 47 7.97 12.36 3.51
N ALA A 48 7.33 12.88 2.46
CA ALA A 48 7.87 13.99 1.67
C ALA A 48 8.01 15.29 2.48
N LYS A 49 7.27 15.43 3.59
CA LYS A 49 7.38 16.55 4.53
C LYS A 49 8.37 16.27 5.68
N GLY A 50 8.96 15.09 5.73
CA GLY A 50 9.84 14.65 6.82
C GLY A 50 9.10 14.34 8.13
N GLU A 51 7.79 14.13 8.08
CA GLU A 51 6.96 13.83 9.26
C GLU A 51 7.10 12.36 9.70
N ILE A 52 7.32 11.45 8.74
CA ILE A 52 7.57 10.02 8.94
C ILE A 52 8.63 9.53 7.94
N SER A 53 9.26 8.41 8.22
CA SER A 53 10.22 7.75 7.34
C SER A 53 9.57 6.70 6.43
N TYR A 54 10.25 6.30 5.35
CA TYR A 54 9.80 5.18 4.52
C TYR A 54 9.84 3.85 5.27
N ASP A 55 10.76 3.69 6.22
CA ASP A 55 10.84 2.50 7.07
C ASP A 55 9.58 2.36 7.95
N GLU A 56 9.12 3.46 8.55
CA GLU A 56 7.85 3.49 9.31
C GLU A 56 6.64 3.16 8.43
N ILE A 57 6.64 3.59 7.17
CA ILE A 57 5.56 3.24 6.22
C ILE A 57 5.57 1.74 5.94
N LEU A 58 6.75 1.16 5.68
CA LEU A 58 6.89 -0.25 5.39
C LEU A 58 6.52 -1.12 6.60
N GLU A 59 6.96 -0.75 7.80
CA GLU A 59 6.61 -1.42 9.05
C GLU A 59 5.10 -1.44 9.25
N ASP A 60 4.42 -0.30 9.10
CA ASP A 60 2.97 -0.23 9.20
C ASP A 60 2.27 -1.11 8.14
N MET A 61 2.76 -1.12 6.90
CA MET A 61 2.21 -1.97 5.84
C MET A 61 2.35 -3.46 6.17
N MET A 62 3.50 -3.88 6.71
CA MET A 62 3.73 -5.26 7.14
C MET A 62 2.80 -5.64 8.29
N ASP A 63 2.64 -4.75 9.27
CA ASP A 63 1.73 -4.93 10.40
C ASP A 63 0.27 -4.99 9.95
N HIS A 64 -0.13 -4.15 9.00
CA HIS A 64 -1.47 -4.17 8.42
C HIS A 64 -1.71 -5.49 7.69
N ALA A 65 -0.77 -5.95 6.87
CA ALA A 65 -0.87 -7.22 6.17
C ALA A 65 -0.99 -8.42 7.14
N LYS A 66 -0.26 -8.39 8.25
CA LYS A 66 -0.36 -9.38 9.32
C LYS A 66 -1.72 -9.40 9.98
N ARG A 67 -2.29 -8.23 10.31
CA ARG A 67 -3.65 -8.12 10.86
C ARG A 67 -4.72 -8.58 9.86
N GLY A 68 -4.48 -8.37 8.57
CA GLY A 68 -5.38 -8.76 7.48
C GLY A 68 -5.26 -10.21 7.02
N GLY A 69 -4.25 -10.97 7.49
CA GLY A 69 -4.03 -12.36 7.10
C GLY A 69 -3.46 -12.55 5.68
N TYR A 70 -2.82 -11.52 5.14
CA TYR A 70 -2.17 -11.53 3.81
C TYR A 70 -0.69 -11.11 3.87
N ASP A 71 -0.06 -11.33 5.02
CA ASP A 71 1.38 -11.15 5.27
C ASP A 71 2.26 -11.99 4.35
N SER A 72 1.81 -13.19 3.98
CA SER A 72 2.52 -14.02 2.99
C SER A 72 2.66 -13.32 1.64
N TRP A 73 1.68 -12.51 1.25
CA TRP A 73 1.76 -11.78 -0.02
C TRP A 73 2.85 -10.71 0.02
N ILE A 74 2.88 -9.87 1.07
CA ILE A 74 3.85 -8.76 1.14
C ILE A 74 5.28 -9.28 1.30
N THR A 75 5.48 -10.30 2.14
CA THR A 75 6.80 -10.89 2.39
C THR A 75 7.35 -11.60 1.16
N ASN A 76 6.53 -12.36 0.44
CA ASN A 76 6.94 -12.99 -0.82
C ASN A 76 7.26 -11.96 -1.91
N THR A 77 6.50 -10.86 -1.97
CA THR A 77 6.71 -9.78 -2.93
C THR A 77 8.02 -9.03 -2.66
N ILE A 78 8.32 -8.72 -1.40
CA ILE A 78 9.60 -8.10 -1.00
C ILE A 78 10.77 -9.03 -1.33
N ALA A 79 10.70 -10.30 -0.92
CA ALA A 79 11.75 -11.28 -1.20
C ALA A 79 11.97 -11.50 -2.71
N HIS A 80 10.94 -11.34 -3.53
CA HIS A 80 11.06 -11.36 -4.98
C HIS A 80 11.90 -10.19 -5.51
N PHE A 81 11.67 -8.96 -5.03
CA PHE A 81 12.45 -7.80 -5.43
C PHE A 81 13.89 -7.86 -4.95
N GLU A 82 14.13 -8.26 -3.70
CA GLU A 82 15.50 -8.44 -3.17
C GLU A 82 16.31 -9.43 -4.02
N LYS A 83 15.72 -10.56 -4.42
CA LYS A 83 16.39 -11.54 -5.29
C LYS A 83 16.75 -10.98 -6.66
N GLN A 84 15.95 -10.07 -7.21
CA GLN A 84 16.23 -9.45 -8.52
C GLN A 84 17.35 -8.42 -8.45
N GLU A 85 17.51 -7.72 -7.32
CA GLU A 85 18.60 -6.77 -7.14
C GLU A 85 19.96 -7.47 -7.02
N HIS A 86 20.02 -8.68 -6.45
CA HIS A 86 21.26 -9.47 -6.33
C HIS A 86 21.70 -10.18 -7.63
N GLN A 87 20.88 -10.11 -8.68
CA GLN A 87 21.17 -10.71 -10.00
C GLN A 87 21.62 -9.68 -11.05
N LYS A 88 21.67 -8.40 -10.69
CA LYS A 88 22.16 -7.29 -11.53
C LYS A 88 23.57 -6.90 -11.12
#